data_AF-A0A2H0QIL7-F1
#
_entry.id   AF-A0A2H0QIL7-F1
#
_cell.length_a   1.000
_cell.length_b   1.000
_cell.length_c   1.000
_cell.angle_alpha   90.00
_cell.angle_beta   90.00
_cell.angle_gamma   90.00
#
_symmetry.space_group_name_H-M   'P 1'
#
loop_
_entity.id
_entity.type
_entity.pdbx_description
1 polymer ?
#
loop_
_entity_poly.entity_id
_entity_poly.type
_entity_poly.pdbx_seq_one_letter_code
_entity_poly.pdbx_strand_id
1 'polypeptide(L)' 'MSVDWDKLDNKKKLGVDANFVSCSEDYEKNYLIDELVDCGASRDEAKKAVEHCCKTVSGNKPRNEFVKCLKGQLK' A
#
# COMPACT_ATOMS: atom_id res chain seq x y z
N MET A 1 -5.40 15.06 -3.20
CA MET A 1 -6.60 14.22 -3.42
C MET A 1 -6.97 13.55 -2.10
N SER A 2 -8.25 13.38 -1.75
CA SER A 2 -8.64 12.66 -0.53
C SER A 2 -8.69 11.16 -0.79
N VAL A 3 -7.58 10.46 -0.57
CA VAL A 3 -7.54 8.99 -0.64
C VAL A 3 -8.38 8.40 0.50
N ASP A 4 -9.28 7.47 0.16
CA ASP A 4 -10.13 6.78 1.13
C ASP A 4 -9.36 5.69 1.89
N TRP A 5 -8.60 6.11 2.90
CA TRP A 5 -7.76 5.23 3.69
C TRP A 5 -8.52 4.22 4.57
N ASP A 6 -9.81 4.48 4.83
CA ASP A 6 -10.64 3.58 5.65
C ASP A 6 -10.93 2.28 4.89
N LYS A 7 -11.18 2.37 3.57
CA LYS A 7 -11.31 1.22 2.67
C LYS A 7 -10.04 0.36 2.62
N LEU A 8 -8.87 0.99 2.63
CA LEU A 8 -7.57 0.32 2.63
C LEU A 8 -7.26 -0.38 3.98
N ASP A 9 -7.67 0.22 5.10
CA ASP A 9 -7.44 -0.31 6.47
C ASP A 9 -8.46 -1.40 6.86
N ASN A 10 -9.69 -1.34 6.34
CA ASN A 10 -10.76 -2.31 6.62
C ASN A 10 -10.45 -3.75 6.17
N LYS A 11 -9.43 -3.94 5.31
CA LYS A 11 -8.95 -5.27 4.90
C LYS A 11 -8.28 -6.10 6.01
N LYS A 12 -8.12 -5.55 7.21
CA LYS A 12 -7.76 -6.31 8.44
C LYS A 12 -8.63 -7.54 8.72
N LYS A 13 -9.77 -7.71 8.03
CA LYS A 13 -10.63 -8.90 8.13
C LYS A 13 -10.15 -10.13 7.34
N LEU A 14 -9.12 -10.03 6.49
CA LEU A 14 -8.68 -11.13 5.61
C LEU A 14 -7.33 -11.74 6.06
N GLY A 15 -7.33 -12.43 7.21
CA GLY A 15 -6.29 -13.42 7.55
C GLY A 15 -4.92 -12.88 8.03
N VAL A 16 -4.16 -13.74 8.71
CA VAL A 16 -2.88 -13.44 9.40
C VAL A 16 -1.76 -13.01 8.43
N ASP A 17 -1.82 -13.45 7.16
CA ASP A 17 -0.91 -13.06 6.09
C ASP A 17 -1.11 -11.61 5.59
N ALA A 18 -2.22 -10.95 5.94
CA ALA A 18 -2.45 -9.54 5.59
C ALA A 18 -1.57 -8.55 6.38
N ASN A 19 -0.71 -9.04 7.26
CA ASN A 19 0.13 -8.18 8.11
C ASN A 19 1.44 -7.74 7.46
N PHE A 20 1.80 -8.30 6.30
CA PHE A 20 3.06 -8.04 5.63
C PHE A 20 2.83 -7.76 4.13
N VAL A 21 3.74 -7.00 3.52
CA VAL A 21 3.69 -6.62 2.09
C VAL A 21 4.91 -7.16 1.37
N SER A 22 4.71 -8.07 0.42
CA SER A 22 5.76 -8.62 -0.43
C SER A 22 6.05 -7.72 -1.62
N CYS A 23 6.98 -6.77 -1.44
CA CYS A 23 7.52 -5.97 -2.54
C CYS A 23 8.42 -6.74 -3.52
N SER A 24 8.63 -8.04 -3.32
CA SER A 24 9.38 -8.90 -4.25
C SER A 24 8.51 -9.41 -5.39
N GLU A 25 7.19 -9.45 -5.20
CA GLU A 25 6.25 -10.00 -6.17
C GLU A 25 5.53 -8.86 -6.90
N ASP A 26 5.63 -8.83 -8.23
CA ASP A 26 4.96 -7.81 -9.04
C ASP A 26 3.43 -7.88 -8.94
N TYR A 27 2.89 -9.06 -8.65
CA TYR A 27 1.46 -9.25 -8.39
C TYR A 27 0.99 -8.44 -7.16
N GLU A 28 1.71 -8.51 -6.04
CA GLU A 28 1.38 -7.78 -4.80
C GLU A 28 1.48 -6.26 -5.00
N LYS A 29 2.51 -5.79 -5.72
CA LYS A 29 2.66 -4.36 -6.05
C LYS A 29 1.48 -3.87 -6.89
N ASN A 30 1.13 -4.61 -7.94
CA ASN A 30 0.02 -4.24 -8.81
C ASN A 30 -1.30 -4.25 -8.05
N TYR A 31 -1.53 -5.23 -7.18
CA TYR A 31 -2.69 -5.29 -6.31
C TYR A 31 -2.82 -4.04 -5.42
N LEU A 32 -1.73 -3.62 -4.76
CA LEU A 32 -1.71 -2.41 -3.96
C LEU A 32 -1.93 -1.14 -4.78
N ILE A 33 -1.41 -1.08 -6.00
CA ILE A 33 -1.64 0.04 -6.90
C ILE A 33 -3.12 0.13 -7.28
N ASP A 34 -3.74 -0.99 -7.68
CA ASP A 34 -5.17 -1.01 -8.01
C ASP A 34 -6.04 -0.67 -6.79
N GLU A 35 -5.68 -1.10 -5.58
CA GLU A 35 -6.36 -0.68 -4.35
C GLU A 35 -6.28 0.83 -4.11
N LEU A 36 -5.09 1.41 -4.25
CA LEU A 36 -4.90 2.85 -4.06
C LEU A 36 -5.66 3.65 -5.11
N VAL A 37 -5.71 3.16 -6.34
CA VAL A 37 -6.50 3.75 -7.42
C VAL A 37 -8.00 3.69 -7.12
N ASP A 38 -8.48 2.54 -6.63
CA ASP A 38 -9.87 2.36 -6.21
C ASP A 38 -10.24 3.23 -4.98
N CYS A 39 -9.25 3.58 -4.16
CA CYS A 39 -9.38 4.54 -3.06
C CYS A 39 -9.25 6.02 -3.51
N GLY A 40 -9.01 6.29 -4.80
CA GLY A 40 -8.99 7.64 -5.38
C GLY A 40 -7.60 8.25 -5.63
N ALA A 41 -6.51 7.47 -5.53
CA ALA A 41 -5.18 7.91 -5.95
C ALA A 41 -5.00 7.78 -7.48
N SER A 42 -4.14 8.61 -8.07
CA SER A 42 -3.74 8.40 -9.46
C SER A 42 -2.86 7.15 -9.59
N ARG A 43 -2.97 6.39 -10.69
CA ARG A 43 -2.14 5.19 -10.90
C ARG A 43 -0.63 5.49 -10.85
N ASP A 44 -0.22 6.65 -11.37
CA ASP A 44 1.18 7.11 -11.34
C ASP A 44 1.66 7.41 -9.91
N GLU A 45 0.83 8.09 -9.11
CA GLU A 45 1.12 8.41 -7.72
C GLU A 45 1.15 7.13 -6.86
N ALA A 46 0.19 6.23 -7.06
CA ALA A 46 0.13 4.94 -6.39
C ALA A 46 1.39 4.10 -6.69
N LYS A 47 1.82 4.04 -7.96
CA LYS A 47 3.04 3.32 -8.35
C LYS A 47 4.27 3.92 -7.68
N LYS A 48 4.44 5.25 -7.74
CA LYS A 48 5.56 5.95 -7.08
C LYS A 48 5.57 5.72 -5.58
N ALA A 49 4.40 5.81 -4.94
CA ALA A 49 4.25 5.59 -3.50
C ALA A 49 4.60 4.15 -3.11
N VAL A 50 4.10 3.15 -3.84
CA VAL A 50 4.41 1.73 -3.58
C VAL A 50 5.90 1.45 -3.78
N GLU A 51 6.51 1.91 -4.89
CA GLU A 51 7.94 1.71 -5.13
C GLU A 51 8.81 2.40 -4.07
N HIS A 52 8.43 3.59 -3.63
CA HIS A 52 9.13 4.31 -2.57
C HIS A 52 9.02 3.54 -1.25
N CYS A 53 7.80 3.16 -0.84
CA CYS A 53 7.59 2.44 0.41
C CYS A 53 8.19 1.04 0.42
N CYS A 54 8.31 0.39 -0.73
CA CYS A 54 9.04 -0.86 -0.88
C CYS A 54 10.53 -0.74 -0.57
N LYS A 55 11.14 0.42 -0.86
CA LYS A 55 12.54 0.72 -0.56
C LYS A 55 12.72 1.26 0.87
N THR A 56 11.75 2.00 1.37
CA THR A 56 11.80 2.64 2.70
C THR A 56 11.49 1.66 3.83
N VAL A 57 10.56 0.73 3.64
CA VAL A 57 10.19 -0.26 4.67
C VAL A 57 11.08 -1.50 4.55
N SER A 58 12.09 -1.56 5.41
CA SER A 58 13.06 -2.68 5.49
C SER A 58 12.47 -3.94 6.13
N GLY A 59 13.03 -5.11 5.80
CA GLY A 59 12.63 -6.40 6.40
C GLY A 59 11.30 -6.95 5.88
N ASN A 60 10.51 -7.57 6.77
CA ASN A 60 9.23 -8.23 6.45
C ASN A 60 8.10 -7.26 6.06
N LYS A 61 8.37 -5.95 5.96
CA LYS A 61 7.41 -4.94 5.48
C LYS A 61 6.05 -5.03 6.16
N PRO A 62 5.97 -4.78 7.48
CA PRO A 62 4.69 -4.81 8.18
C PRO A 62 3.72 -3.81 7.53
N ARG A 63 2.52 -4.29 7.19
CA ARG A 63 1.50 -3.53 6.44
C ARG A 63 1.15 -2.21 7.11
N ASN A 64 1.16 -2.15 8.44
CA ASN A 64 0.90 -0.92 9.18
C ASN A 64 1.95 0.18 8.86
N GLU A 65 3.24 -0.18 8.90
CA GLU A 65 4.32 0.75 8.53
C GLU A 65 4.29 1.06 7.04
N PHE A 66 3.91 0.10 6.20
CA PHE A 66 3.74 0.30 4.76
C PHE A 66 2.63 1.31 4.44
N VAL A 67 1.45 1.14 5.03
CA VAL A 67 0.32 2.07 4.90
C VAL A 67 0.67 3.45 5.45
N LYS A 68 1.41 3.52 6.56
CA LYS A 68 1.91 4.79 7.10
C LYS A 68 2.84 5.50 6.12
N CYS A 69 3.71 4.76 5.43
CA CYS A 69 4.55 5.30 4.36
C CYS A 69 3.70 5.79 3.18
N LEU A 70 2.71 5.01 2.72
CA LEU A 70 1.80 5.39 1.63
C LEU A 70 1.03 6.67 1.96
N LYS A 71 0.51 6.80 3.19
CA LYS A 71 -0.14 8.01 3.71
C LYS A 71 0.76 9.23 3.69
N GLY A 72 2.07 9.05 3.85
CA GLY A 72 3.05 10.12 3.75
C GLY A 72 3.30 10.59 2.31
N GLN A 73 3.16 9.69 1.33
CA GLN A 73 3.41 9.97 -0.09
C GLN A 73 2.18 10.53 -0.82
N LEU A 74 0.97 10.13 -0.42
CA LEU A 74 -0.29 10.44 -1.11
C LEU A 74 -1.11 11.57 -0.43
N LYS A 75 -0.44 12.60 0.12
CA LYS A 75 -1.08 13.76 0.74
C LYS A 75 -1.68 14.73 -0.28
#